data_AF-A0A9P7ESX9-F1
#
_entry.id   AF-A0A9P7ESX9-F1
#
_cell.length_a   1.000
_cell.length_b   1.000
_cell.length_c   1.000
_cell.angle_alpha   90.00
_cell.angle_beta   90.00
_cell.angle_gamma   90.00
#
_symmetry.space_group_name_H-M   'P 1'
#
loop_
_entity.id
_entity.type
_entity.pdbx_description
1 polymer ?
#
loop_
_entity_poly.entity_id
_entity_poly.type
_entity_poly.pdbx_seq_one_letter_code
_entity_poly.pdbx_strand_id
1 'polypeptide(L)'
;TVMYDGPINFNACLLVSEILVNIFAEVNERDEEEAARTLAALCRTCRAFREPAMKVLWAHLGTLVPLIRCIPCVKIVKSKGKIQDDLPTLVLEREMSSTDWEIFLSHSHLVL
;
A
#
# COMPACT_ATOMS: atom_id res chain seq x y z
N THR A 1 -5.02 -34.84 -27.75
CA THR A 1 -5.06 -33.55 -27.04
C THR A 1 -5.33 -33.81 -25.58
N VAL A 2 -4.29 -34.04 -24.78
CA VAL A 2 -4.43 -34.23 -23.32
C VAL A 2 -4.30 -32.86 -22.66
N MET A 3 -5.43 -32.34 -22.19
CA MET A 3 -5.49 -31.18 -21.32
C MET A 3 -5.00 -31.63 -19.95
N TYR A 4 -3.75 -31.28 -19.61
CA TYR A 4 -3.28 -31.31 -18.23
C TYR A 4 -3.97 -30.18 -17.47
N ASP A 5 -5.17 -30.44 -16.96
CA ASP A 5 -5.81 -29.61 -15.95
C ASP A 5 -5.43 -30.18 -14.56
N GLY A 6 -4.14 -30.14 -14.27
CA GLY A 6 -3.65 -30.38 -12.92
C GLY A 6 -3.91 -29.12 -12.09
N PRO A 7 -4.25 -29.23 -10.78
CA PRO A 7 -4.38 -28.05 -9.94
C PRO A 7 -3.09 -27.23 -10.08
N ILE A 8 -3.23 -25.93 -10.34
CA ILE A 8 -2.12 -24.98 -10.36
C ILE A 8 -1.52 -25.03 -8.95
N ASN A 9 -0.54 -25.91 -8.76
CA ASN A 9 0.15 -26.07 -7.48
C ASN A 9 0.95 -24.80 -7.28
N PHE A 10 0.36 -23.84 -6.58
CA PHE A 10 1.10 -22.77 -5.95
C PHE A 10 2.22 -23.45 -5.15
N ASN A 11 3.47 -23.12 -5.48
CA ASN A 11 4.61 -23.69 -4.79
C ASN A 11 4.41 -23.48 -3.28
N ALA A 12 4.49 -24.54 -2.48
CA ALA A 12 4.20 -24.49 -1.05
C ALA A 12 5.03 -23.41 -0.32
N CYS A 13 6.20 -23.03 -0.86
CA CYS A 13 7.00 -21.93 -0.32
C CYS A 13 6.31 -20.55 -0.42
N LEU A 14 5.44 -20.34 -1.42
CA LEU A 14 4.64 -19.11 -1.59
C LEU A 14 3.37 -19.11 -0.73
N LEU A 15 3.14 -20.15 0.07
CA LEU A 15 2.10 -20.16 1.11
C LEU A 15 2.64 -19.73 2.48
N VAL A 16 3.98 -19.67 2.64
CA VAL A 16 4.61 -19.20 3.87
C VAL A 16 4.66 -17.68 3.82
N SER A 17 3.86 -17.02 4.66
CA SER A 17 3.76 -15.56 4.69
C SER A 17 5.09 -14.88 4.99
N GLU A 18 5.96 -15.49 5.82
CA GLU A 18 7.28 -14.94 6.17
C GLU A 18 8.22 -14.86 4.96
N ILE A 19 8.19 -15.88 4.09
CA ILE A 19 8.99 -15.88 2.86
C ILE A 19 8.50 -14.78 1.92
N LEU A 20 7.18 -14.61 1.80
CA LEU A 20 6.60 -13.53 1.01
C LEU A 20 6.98 -12.16 1.58
N VAL A 21 6.93 -11.96 2.89
CA VAL A 21 7.36 -10.69 3.54
C VAL A 21 8.81 -10.39 3.21
N ASN A 22 9.71 -11.37 3.30
CA ASN A 22 11.13 -11.15 2.98
C ASN A 22 11.32 -10.80 1.50
N ILE A 23 10.68 -11.52 0.57
CA ILE A 23 10.75 -11.21 -0.86
C ILE A 23 10.21 -9.80 -1.14
N PHE A 24 9.11 -9.42 -0.50
CA PHE A 24 8.51 -8.11 -0.67
C PHE A 24 9.34 -7.00 -0.02
N ALA A 25 10.06 -7.28 1.06
CA ALA A 25 11.01 -6.35 1.67
C ALA A 25 12.13 -5.97 0.68
N GLU A 26 12.66 -6.94 -0.09
CA GLU A 26 13.64 -6.66 -1.16
C GLU A 26 13.07 -5.73 -2.26
N VAL A 27 11.76 -5.79 -2.52
CA VAL A 27 11.09 -4.85 -3.43
C VAL A 27 11.03 -3.46 -2.81
N ASN A 28 10.87 -3.37 -1.49
CA ASN A 28 10.76 -2.11 -0.75
C ASN A 28 12.10 -1.35 -0.61
N GLU A 29 13.23 -2.02 -0.81
CA GLU A 29 14.56 -1.37 -0.83
C GLU A 29 14.86 -0.62 -2.14
N ARG A 30 13.97 -0.71 -3.13
CA ARG A 30 14.09 0.01 -4.40
C ARG A 30 13.60 1.46 -4.26
N ASP A 31 13.47 2.16 -5.39
CA ASP A 31 12.82 3.48 -5.44
C ASP A 31 11.44 3.44 -4.76
N GLU A 32 11.17 4.38 -3.85
CA GLU A 32 9.98 4.39 -2.99
C GLU A 32 8.68 4.39 -3.79
N GLU A 33 8.62 5.12 -4.91
CA GLU A 33 7.41 5.19 -5.74
C GLU A 33 7.19 3.89 -6.52
N GLU A 34 8.26 3.32 -7.09
CA GLU A 34 8.19 2.05 -7.80
C GLU A 34 7.85 0.87 -6.86
N ALA A 35 8.46 0.85 -5.68
CA ALA A 35 8.20 -0.12 -4.63
C ALA A 35 6.73 -0.07 -4.19
N ALA A 36 6.22 1.12 -3.86
CA ALA A 36 4.83 1.30 -3.44
C ALA A 36 3.83 0.84 -4.50
N ARG A 37 4.07 1.17 -5.79
CA ARG A 37 3.24 0.72 -6.90
C ARG A 37 3.26 -0.81 -7.05
N THR A 38 4.42 -1.41 -6.92
CA THR A 38 4.61 -2.87 -7.03
C THR A 38 3.93 -3.60 -5.88
N LEU A 39 4.14 -3.16 -4.63
CA LEU A 39 3.51 -3.75 -3.44
C LEU A 39 1.99 -3.57 -3.45
N ALA A 40 1.50 -2.40 -3.89
CA ALA A 40 0.07 -2.20 -4.07
C ALA A 40 -0.52 -3.12 -5.15
N ALA A 41 0.21 -3.40 -6.23
CA ALA A 41 -0.20 -4.38 -7.23
C ALA A 41 -0.23 -5.80 -6.64
N LEU A 42 0.80 -6.19 -5.90
CA LEU A 42 0.88 -7.48 -5.18
C LEU A 42 -0.28 -7.67 -4.20
N CYS A 43 -0.72 -6.62 -3.52
CA CYS A 43 -1.89 -6.68 -2.63
C CYS A 43 -3.17 -7.11 -3.36
N ARG A 44 -3.26 -6.87 -4.68
CA ARG A 44 -4.45 -7.11 -5.51
C ARG A 44 -4.34 -8.39 -6.36
N THR A 45 -3.19 -9.05 -6.43
CA THR A 45 -3.02 -10.23 -7.31
C THR A 45 -3.73 -11.47 -6.76
N CYS A 46 -3.50 -11.82 -5.49
CA CYS A 46 -4.13 -12.98 -4.86
C CYS A 46 -4.26 -12.81 -3.34
N ARG A 47 -5.10 -13.65 -2.72
CA ARG A 47 -5.36 -13.60 -1.27
C ARG A 47 -4.11 -13.88 -0.43
N ALA A 48 -3.24 -14.78 -0.89
CA ALA A 48 -2.00 -15.12 -0.20
C ALA A 48 -1.00 -13.96 -0.16
N PHE A 49 -1.00 -13.09 -1.18
CA PHE A 49 -0.06 -11.96 -1.28
C PHE A 49 -0.59 -10.72 -0.59
N ARG A 50 -1.92 -10.61 -0.44
CA ARG A 50 -2.60 -9.45 0.14
C ARG A 50 -1.98 -9.02 1.46
N GLU A 51 -1.97 -9.91 2.45
CA GLU A 51 -1.53 -9.56 3.80
C GLU A 51 0.00 -9.30 3.87
N PRO A 52 0.88 -10.16 3.32
CA PRO A 52 2.32 -9.90 3.33
C PRO A 52 2.71 -8.61 2.59
N ALA A 53 2.15 -8.36 1.41
CA ALA A 53 2.47 -7.17 0.61
C ALA A 53 1.97 -5.89 1.28
N MET A 54 0.80 -5.96 1.92
CA MET A 54 0.22 -4.84 2.66
C MET A 54 1.08 -4.53 3.89
N LYS A 55 1.55 -5.54 4.63
CA LYS A 55 2.45 -5.34 5.77
C LYS A 55 3.73 -4.61 5.36
N VAL A 56 4.37 -5.02 4.26
CA VAL A 56 5.59 -4.35 3.77
C VAL A 56 5.31 -2.95 3.25
N LEU A 57 4.23 -2.76 2.48
CA LEU A 57 3.83 -1.45 1.93
C LEU A 57 3.66 -0.38 3.02
N TRP A 58 3.13 -0.77 4.18
CA TRP A 58 2.83 0.14 5.27
C TRP A 58 3.93 0.17 6.35
N ALA A 59 4.90 -0.75 6.34
CA ALA A 59 5.94 -0.85 7.38
C ALA A 59 6.86 0.37 7.48
N HIS A 60 7.15 1.03 6.37
CA HIS A 60 8.01 2.21 6.33
C HIS A 60 7.40 3.27 5.42
N LEU A 61 6.67 4.21 6.02
CA LEU A 61 6.18 5.38 5.32
C LEU A 61 7.15 6.55 5.56
N GLY A 62 7.84 7.02 4.51
CA GLY A 62 8.68 8.23 4.61
C GLY A 62 7.87 9.49 4.94
N THR A 63 6.56 9.48 4.64
CA THR A 63 5.61 10.55 4.97
C THR A 63 4.23 9.99 5.32
N LEU A 64 3.41 10.73 6.07
CA LEU A 64 2.01 10.35 6.32
C LEU A 64 1.09 10.56 5.11
N VAL A 65 1.60 11.13 4.00
CA VAL A 65 0.80 11.48 2.83
C VAL A 65 0.04 10.28 2.25
N PRO A 66 0.63 9.07 2.08
CA PRO A 66 -0.08 7.91 1.56
C PRO A 66 -1.26 7.47 2.45
N LEU A 67 -1.11 7.56 3.77
CA LEU A 67 -2.18 7.23 4.72
C LEU A 67 -3.33 8.25 4.61
N ILE A 68 -2.98 9.52 4.52
CA ILE A 68 -3.95 10.62 4.41
C ILE A 68 -4.70 10.56 3.07
N ARG A 69 -4.09 10.07 1.99
CA ARG A 69 -4.76 9.83 0.69
C ARG A 69 -5.86 8.79 0.74
N CYS A 70 -5.86 7.91 1.74
CA CYS A 70 -6.92 6.92 1.91
C CYS A 70 -8.19 7.52 2.55
N ILE A 71 -8.11 8.75 3.08
CA ILE A 71 -9.26 9.41 3.71
C ILE A 71 -10.16 10.02 2.61
N PRO A 72 -11.44 9.64 2.50
CA PRO A 72 -12.31 10.07 1.41
C PRO A 72 -12.49 11.59 1.29
N CYS A 73 -12.42 12.31 2.40
CA CYS A 73 -12.61 13.76 2.43
C CYS A 73 -11.32 14.57 2.23
N VAL A 74 -10.17 13.91 2.03
CA VAL A 74 -8.90 14.61 1.80
C VAL A 74 -8.55 14.65 0.32
N LYS A 75 -8.25 15.85 -0.17
CA LYS A 75 -7.67 16.08 -1.50
C LYS A 75 -6.25 16.60 -1.40
N ILE A 76 -5.39 16.10 -2.28
CA ILE A 76 -4.05 16.62 -2.46
C ILE A 76 -4.07 17.65 -3.58
N VAL A 77 -3.67 18.87 -3.25
CA VAL A 77 -3.53 19.97 -4.20
C VAL A 77 -2.04 20.26 -4.36
N LYS A 78 -1.57 20.29 -5.62
CA LYS A 78 -0.22 20.76 -5.91
C LYS A 78 -0.15 22.25 -5.61
N SER A 79 0.73 22.65 -4.72
CA SER A 79 0.98 24.07 -4.45
C SER A 79 1.49 24.75 -5.72
N LYS A 80 0.89 25.88 -6.11
CA LYS A 80 1.42 26.74 -7.19
C LYS A 80 2.33 27.84 -6.62
N GLY A 81 3.00 27.58 -5.50
CA GLY A 81 3.81 28.56 -4.76
C GLY A 81 5.22 28.71 -5.33
N LYS A 82 5.66 29.96 -5.49
CA LYS A 82 7.02 30.33 -5.98
C LYS A 82 8.13 30.20 -4.91
N ILE A 83 7.96 29.41 -3.86
CA ILE A 83 8.91 29.33 -2.74
C ILE A 83 9.22 27.87 -2.46
N GLN A 84 10.42 27.46 -2.91
CA GLN A 84 11.32 26.32 -2.60
C GLN A 84 10.88 25.05 -1.84
N ASP A 85 9.63 24.87 -1.44
CA ASP A 85 9.15 23.64 -0.82
C ASP A 85 7.96 23.12 -1.63
N ASP A 86 8.23 22.15 -2.52
CA ASP A 86 7.27 21.50 -3.41
C ASP A 86 6.35 20.52 -2.64
N LEU A 87 6.11 20.79 -1.35
CA LEU A 87 5.32 19.91 -0.51
C LEU A 87 3.84 19.96 -0.92
N PRO A 88 3.19 18.79 -1.06
CA PRO A 88 1.78 18.72 -1.41
C PRO A 88 0.91 19.38 -0.33
N THR A 89 -0.03 20.23 -0.74
CA THR A 89 -1.02 20.81 0.18
C THR A 89 -2.19 19.85 0.34
N LEU A 90 -2.54 19.54 1.59
CA LEU A 90 -3.69 18.69 1.94
C LEU A 90 -4.91 19.58 2.23
N VAL A 91 -6.03 19.30 1.56
CA VAL A 91 -7.29 20.04 1.72
C VAL A 91 -8.39 19.09 2.15
N LEU A 92 -9.10 19.43 3.22
CA LEU A 92 -10.31 18.75 3.66
C LEU A 92 -11.51 19.33 2.91
N GLU A 93 -12.22 18.52 2.13
CA GLU A 93 -13.41 18.96 1.40
C GLU A 93 -14.62 19.19 2.29
N ARG A 94 -14.63 18.47 3.41
CA ARG A 94 -15.67 18.50 4.44
C ARG A 94 -15.04 18.13 5.78
N GLU A 95 -15.76 18.37 6.86
CA GLU A 95 -15.38 17.87 8.18
C GLU A 95 -15.30 16.33 8.17
N MET A 96 -14.32 15.79 8.90
CA MET A 96 -14.16 14.36 9.06
C MET A 96 -15.33 13.80 9.87
N SER A 97 -16.04 12.83 9.29
CA SER A 97 -17.06 12.07 10.02
C SER A 97 -16.41 10.92 10.79
N SER A 98 -17.18 10.27 11.68
CA SER A 98 -16.71 9.06 12.37
C SER A 98 -16.27 7.96 11.40
N THR A 99 -16.94 7.82 10.26
CA THR A 99 -16.58 6.84 9.22
C THR A 99 -15.22 7.13 8.57
N ASP A 100 -14.87 8.41 8.37
CA ASP A 100 -13.55 8.75 7.82
C ASP A 100 -12.42 8.41 8.80
N TRP A 101 -12.67 8.63 10.10
CA TRP A 101 -11.76 8.22 11.16
C TRP A 101 -11.62 6.71 11.25
N GLU A 102 -12.70 5.95 11.11
CA GLU A 102 -12.65 4.47 11.07
C GLU A 102 -11.79 3.97 9.90
N ILE A 103 -11.94 4.57 8.71
CA ILE A 103 -11.13 4.22 7.53
C ILE A 103 -9.66 4.55 7.79
N PHE A 104 -9.36 5.74 8.28
CA PHE A 104 -8.00 6.12 8.64
C PHE A 104 -7.38 5.15 9.65
N LEU A 105 -8.11 4.83 10.72
CA LEU A 105 -7.63 3.91 11.76
C LEU A 105 -7.38 2.51 11.20
N SER A 106 -8.28 2.00 10.36
CA SER A 106 -8.15 0.68 9.72
C SER A 106 -6.86 0.54 8.90
N HIS A 107 -6.40 1.64 8.29
CA HIS A 107 -5.13 1.68 7.57
C HIS A 107 -3.93 1.99 8.47
N SER A 108 -4.13 2.78 9.54
CA SER A 108 -3.06 3.14 10.47
C SER A 108 -2.51 1.95 11.24
N HIS A 109 -3.33 0.93 11.53
CA HIS A 109 -2.89 -0.30 12.20
C HIS A 109 -1.91 -1.14 11.37
N LEU A 110 -1.72 -0.80 10.10
CA LEU A 110 -0.80 -1.49 9.20
C LEU A 110 0.58 -0.82 9.19
N VAL A 111 0.67 0.39 9.73
CA VAL A 111 1.92 1.13 9.91
C VAL A 111 2.49 0.68 11.26
N LEU A 112 3.66 0.03 11.24
CA LEU A 112 4.39 -0.40 12.44
C LEU A 112 5.30 0.71 12.96
#